data_AF-A0AAE3LYZ6-F1
#
_entry.id   AF-A0AAE3LYZ6-F1
#
_cell.length_a   1.000
_cell.length_b   1.000
_cell.length_c   1.000
_cell.angle_alpha   90.00
_cell.angle_beta   90.00
_cell.angle_gamma   90.00
#
_symmetry.space_group_name_H-M   'P 1'
#
loop_
_entity.id
_entity.type
_entity.pdbx_description
1 polymer ?
#
loop_
_entity_poly.entity_id
_entity_poly.type
_entity_poly.pdbx_seq_one_letter_code
_entity_poly.pdbx_strand_id
1 'polypeptide(L)'
;PYHVALLQLEHDSSFQMHSPFTRMEEFLAVVIEGFAKGAPKHHHLVFKAHPLENGRSPLRKIIRRLAKENDVFERVHYVRGGKLAQVLDPARTAVTVNSTAAQQVLHRGIPLKVFGDAVYAKPEFVSDLSIDKFFAQPIRPDNRAFKDYRRYLLETSQVPGGFYSARGRRQLMRQVVDMMLDRNDPYDALASGQVAPRQQLRVVT
;
A
#
# COMPACT_ATOMS: atom_id res chain seq x y z
N PRO A 1 2.45 19.88 6.95
CA PRO A 1 2.86 18.46 6.76
C PRO A 1 1.66 17.53 6.96
N TYR A 2 1.63 16.37 6.31
CA TYR A 2 0.52 15.44 6.54
C TYR A 2 0.95 13.98 6.45
N HIS A 3 0.12 13.13 7.04
CA HIS A 3 0.20 11.68 6.99
C HIS A 3 -0.93 11.14 6.12
N VAL A 4 -0.71 9.99 5.47
CA VAL A 4 -1.69 9.41 4.54
C VAL A 4 -2.18 8.06 5.03
N ALA A 5 -3.48 7.88 5.14
CA ALA A 5 -4.10 6.58 5.32
C ALA A 5 -4.65 6.09 3.98
N LEU A 6 -4.15 4.96 3.49
CA LEU A 6 -4.56 4.34 2.24
C LEU A 6 -5.72 3.39 2.51
N LEU A 7 -6.91 3.76 2.03
CA LEU A 7 -8.12 2.97 2.21
C LEU A 7 -8.26 1.89 1.14
N GLN A 8 -8.88 0.79 1.54
CA GLN A 8 -9.23 -0.34 0.68
C GLN A 8 -10.74 -0.55 0.70
N LEU A 9 -11.24 -1.45 -0.15
CA LEU A 9 -12.65 -1.85 -0.10
C LEU A 9 -12.82 -2.88 1.02
N GLU A 10 -13.83 -2.69 1.88
CA GLU A 10 -14.13 -3.63 2.99
C GLU A 10 -14.46 -5.05 2.50
N HIS A 11 -14.98 -5.19 1.28
CA HIS A 11 -15.31 -6.46 0.64
C HIS A 11 -14.18 -7.04 -0.22
N ASP A 12 -12.99 -6.44 -0.20
CA ASP A 12 -11.80 -7.03 -0.83
C ASP A 12 -11.41 -8.30 -0.05
N SER A 13 -11.10 -9.40 -0.75
CA SER A 13 -10.65 -10.64 -0.10
C SER A 13 -9.39 -10.42 0.74
N SER A 14 -8.52 -9.49 0.32
CA SER A 14 -7.35 -9.10 1.10
C SER A 14 -7.75 -8.45 2.42
N PHE A 15 -8.81 -7.64 2.45
CA PHE A 15 -9.30 -7.08 3.71
C PHE A 15 -9.98 -8.17 4.56
N GLN A 16 -10.81 -9.03 3.97
CA GLN A 16 -11.55 -10.04 4.72
C GLN A 16 -10.67 -11.13 5.33
N MET A 17 -9.61 -11.55 4.63
CA MET A 17 -8.78 -12.70 5.02
C MET A 17 -7.47 -12.32 5.72
N HIS A 18 -6.97 -11.11 5.49
CA HIS A 18 -5.62 -10.69 5.89
C HIS A 18 -5.63 -9.37 6.67
N SER A 19 -6.76 -9.01 7.27
CA SER A 19 -6.91 -7.86 8.16
C SER A 19 -7.24 -8.33 9.57
N PRO A 20 -6.74 -7.68 10.63
CA PRO A 20 -7.26 -7.88 11.99
C PRO A 20 -8.62 -7.20 12.19
N PHE A 21 -9.08 -6.40 11.24
CA PHE A 21 -10.33 -5.63 11.32
C PHE A 21 -11.46 -6.31 10.56
N THR A 22 -12.63 -6.39 11.18
CA THR A 22 -13.85 -6.89 10.53
C THR A 22 -14.51 -5.79 9.69
N ARG A 23 -14.35 -4.53 10.10
CA ARG A 23 -14.96 -3.37 9.45
C ARG A 23 -13.94 -2.27 9.22
N MET A 24 -14.10 -1.51 8.13
CA MET A 24 -13.25 -0.36 7.83
C MET A 24 -13.29 0.69 8.95
N GLU A 25 -14.42 0.81 9.64
CA GLU A 25 -14.60 1.71 10.78
C GLU A 25 -13.60 1.46 11.92
N GLU A 26 -13.25 0.20 12.19
CA GLU A 26 -12.28 -0.16 13.23
C GLU A 26 -10.87 0.33 12.87
N PHE A 27 -10.46 0.13 11.61
CA PHE A 27 -9.21 0.68 11.09
C PHE A 27 -9.18 2.22 11.20
N LEU A 28 -10.27 2.88 10.79
CA LEU A 28 -10.39 4.34 10.87
C LEU A 28 -10.25 4.83 12.32
N ALA A 29 -10.89 4.16 13.27
CA ALA A 29 -10.84 4.52 14.69
C ALA A 29 -9.40 4.43 15.23
N VAL A 30 -8.71 3.30 15.01
CA VAL A 30 -7.32 3.09 15.46
C VAL A 30 -6.38 4.15 14.89
N VAL A 31 -6.53 4.48 13.60
CA VAL A 31 -5.67 5.49 12.95
C VAL A 31 -5.95 6.89 13.47
N ILE A 32 -7.21 7.28 13.63
CA ILE A 32 -7.58 8.63 14.12
C ILE A 32 -7.15 8.81 15.57
N GLU A 33 -7.38 7.82 16.43
CA GLU A 33 -6.98 7.84 17.83
C GLU A 33 -5.44 7.93 17.97
N GLY A 34 -4.72 7.09 17.22
CA GLY A 34 -3.26 7.13 17.18
C GLY A 34 -2.72 8.48 16.69
N PHE A 35 -3.34 9.06 15.67
CA PHE A 35 -2.99 10.38 15.15
C PHE A 35 -3.24 11.48 16.18
N ALA A 36 -4.38 11.45 16.87
CA ALA A 36 -4.74 12.42 17.90
C ALA A 36 -3.75 12.40 19.08
N LYS A 37 -3.30 11.21 19.48
CA LYS A 37 -2.35 11.01 20.58
C LYS A 37 -0.91 11.35 20.20
N GLY A 38 -0.45 10.94 19.01
CA GLY A 38 0.96 10.97 18.65
C GLY A 38 1.39 12.11 17.74
N ALA A 39 0.54 12.57 16.83
CA ALA A 39 0.98 13.50 15.78
C ALA A 39 1.13 14.95 16.30
N PRO A 40 2.16 15.70 15.86
CA PRO A 40 2.27 17.13 16.14
C PRO A 40 0.99 17.90 15.78
N LYS A 41 0.63 18.90 16.59
CA LYS A 41 -0.65 19.64 16.45
C LYS A 41 -0.83 20.37 15.12
N HIS A 42 0.26 20.69 14.42
CA HIS A 42 0.24 21.34 13.09
C HIS A 42 0.30 20.34 11.92
N HIS A 43 0.29 19.04 12.19
CA HIS A 43 0.18 18.00 11.16
C HIS A 43 -1.29 17.71 10.83
N HIS A 44 -1.52 17.21 9.62
CA HIS A 44 -2.83 16.76 9.14
C HIS A 44 -2.83 15.27 8.80
N LEU A 45 -4.00 14.65 8.78
CA LEU A 45 -4.22 13.26 8.37
C LEU A 45 -5.12 13.23 7.14
N VAL A 46 -4.67 12.56 6.08
CA VAL A 46 -5.39 12.45 4.81
C VAL A 46 -5.80 11.01 4.57
N PHE A 47 -7.10 10.73 4.60
CA PHE A 47 -7.67 9.47 4.14
C PHE A 47 -7.83 9.48 2.63
N LYS A 48 -7.01 8.69 1.93
CA LYS A 48 -7.11 8.51 0.49
C LYS A 48 -8.01 7.31 0.18
N ALA A 49 -9.14 7.57 -0.46
CA ALA A 49 -10.09 6.53 -0.86
C ALA A 49 -9.52 5.60 -1.93
N HIS A 50 -10.03 4.36 -1.94
CA HIS A 50 -9.78 3.41 -3.02
C HIS A 50 -10.38 3.94 -4.34
N PRO A 51 -9.72 3.76 -5.52
CA PRO A 51 -10.24 4.26 -6.80
C PRO A 51 -11.65 3.76 -7.15
N LEU A 52 -11.99 2.54 -6.70
CA LEU A 52 -13.30 1.92 -6.92
C LEU A 52 -14.33 2.25 -5.82
N GLU A 53 -14.02 3.14 -4.89
CA GLU A 53 -14.96 3.57 -3.85
C GLU A 53 -16.15 4.32 -4.47
N ASN A 54 -17.34 3.72 -4.35
CA ASN A 54 -18.56 4.19 -5.00
C ASN A 54 -19.44 5.06 -4.08
N GLY A 55 -19.10 5.21 -2.80
CA GLY A 55 -19.81 6.04 -1.83
C GLY A 55 -20.97 5.34 -1.13
N ARG A 56 -21.16 4.03 -1.34
CA ARG A 56 -22.18 3.24 -0.62
C ARG A 56 -21.84 3.10 0.87
N SER A 57 -20.55 2.98 1.19
CA SER A 57 -20.12 2.99 2.58
C SER A 57 -20.12 4.44 3.12
N PRO A 58 -20.66 4.70 4.33
CA PRO A 58 -20.73 6.04 4.90
C PRO A 58 -19.37 6.53 5.46
N LEU A 59 -18.24 6.18 4.83
CA LEU A 59 -16.87 6.47 5.28
C LEU A 59 -16.67 7.94 5.66
N ARG A 60 -17.18 8.88 4.84
CA ARG A 60 -17.08 10.31 5.14
C ARG A 60 -17.78 10.70 6.44
N LYS A 61 -18.93 10.09 6.74
CA LYS A 61 -19.68 10.34 7.97
C LYS A 61 -18.94 9.73 9.16
N ILE A 62 -18.44 8.50 9.01
CA ILE A 62 -17.66 7.79 10.03
C ILE A 62 -16.38 8.58 10.38
N ILE A 63 -15.57 8.94 9.38
CA ILE A 63 -14.33 9.72 9.56
C ILE A 63 -14.63 11.04 10.27
N ARG A 64 -15.68 11.76 9.86
CA ARG A 64 -16.08 13.02 10.49
C ARG A 64 -16.46 12.83 11.95
N ARG A 65 -17.23 11.79 12.28
CA ARG A 65 -17.65 11.49 13.64
C ARG A 65 -16.44 11.17 14.52
N LEU A 66 -15.62 10.20 14.10
CA LEU A 66 -14.42 9.78 14.82
C LEU A 66 -13.43 10.93 15.03
N ALA A 67 -13.23 11.78 14.01
CA ALA A 67 -12.33 12.93 14.12
C ALA A 67 -12.84 13.99 15.10
N LYS A 68 -14.16 14.16 15.24
CA LYS A 68 -14.75 15.05 16.26
C LYS A 68 -14.62 14.45 17.66
N GLU A 69 -14.91 13.16 17.82
CA GLU A 69 -14.76 12.44 19.09
C GLU A 69 -13.33 12.47 19.63
N ASN A 70 -12.33 12.70 18.76
CA ASN A 70 -10.91 12.78 19.10
C ASN A 70 -10.32 14.21 18.99
N ASP A 71 -11.14 15.26 18.86
CA ASP A 71 -10.69 16.67 18.75
C ASP A 71 -9.63 16.93 17.65
N VAL A 72 -9.76 16.24 16.51
CA VAL A 72 -8.87 16.41 15.34
C VAL A 72 -9.61 16.70 14.04
N PHE A 73 -10.91 17.02 14.12
CA PHE A 73 -11.76 17.26 12.96
C PHE A 73 -11.15 18.25 11.94
N GLU A 74 -10.64 19.39 12.41
CA GLU A 74 -10.02 20.42 11.55
C GLU A 74 -8.72 19.97 10.86
N ARG A 75 -8.16 18.83 11.27
CA ARG A 75 -6.89 18.30 10.76
C ARG A 75 -7.04 17.00 9.99
N VAL A 76 -8.26 16.49 9.82
CA VAL A 76 -8.55 15.24 9.11
C VAL A 76 -9.25 15.52 7.78
N HIS A 77 -8.71 14.97 6.70
CA HIS A 77 -9.17 15.19 5.33
C HIS A 77 -9.54 13.88 4.65
N TYR A 78 -10.53 13.92 3.75
CA TYR A 78 -10.90 12.77 2.92
C TYR A 78 -10.76 13.11 1.44
N VAL A 79 -9.92 12.35 0.74
CA VAL A 79 -9.61 12.55 -0.68
C VAL A 79 -10.12 11.36 -1.49
N ARG A 80 -11.15 11.58 -2.30
CA ARG A 80 -11.75 10.53 -3.14
C ARG A 80 -10.87 10.20 -4.35
N GLY A 81 -10.60 11.21 -5.19
CA GLY A 81 -9.88 11.05 -6.46
C GLY A 81 -8.42 11.52 -6.40
N GLY A 82 -7.83 11.77 -7.57
CA GLY A 82 -6.46 12.26 -7.69
C GLY A 82 -5.42 11.15 -7.81
N LYS A 83 -4.27 11.49 -8.42
CA LYS A 83 -3.15 10.55 -8.58
C LYS A 83 -2.50 10.33 -7.21
N LEU A 84 -2.42 9.07 -6.78
CA LEU A 84 -1.80 8.70 -5.50
C LEU A 84 -0.38 9.27 -5.37
N ALA A 85 0.39 9.24 -6.45
CA ALA A 85 1.74 9.81 -6.51
C ALA A 85 1.80 11.25 -5.96
N GLN A 86 0.93 12.14 -6.43
CA GLN A 86 0.89 13.54 -6.02
C GLN A 86 0.52 13.70 -4.54
N VAL A 87 -0.32 12.81 -4.02
CA VAL A 87 -0.69 12.79 -2.59
C VAL A 87 0.45 12.23 -1.74
N LEU A 88 1.32 11.38 -2.27
CA LEU A 88 2.44 10.81 -1.51
C LEU A 88 3.68 11.72 -1.51
N ASP A 89 3.93 12.50 -2.56
CA ASP A 89 5.21 13.22 -2.72
C ASP A 89 5.60 14.12 -1.51
N PRO A 90 4.67 14.86 -0.85
CA PRO A 90 5.00 15.62 0.35
C PRO A 90 4.53 14.94 1.66
N ALA A 91 4.10 13.68 1.64
CA ALA A 91 3.63 12.96 2.82
C ALA A 91 4.78 12.62 3.79
N ARG A 92 4.51 12.74 5.09
CA ARG A 92 5.48 12.42 6.16
C ARG A 92 5.52 10.94 6.48
N THR A 93 4.37 10.30 6.53
CA THR A 93 4.21 8.87 6.74
C THR A 93 2.98 8.37 5.99
N ALA A 94 2.89 7.06 5.80
CA ALA A 94 1.64 6.43 5.41
C ALA A 94 1.27 5.26 6.31
N VAL A 95 -0.02 4.97 6.36
CA VAL A 95 -0.60 3.81 7.03
C VAL A 95 -1.58 3.08 6.12
N THR A 96 -1.68 1.77 6.24
CA THR A 96 -2.67 0.96 5.50
C THR A 96 -2.94 -0.35 6.21
N VAL A 97 -4.02 -1.03 5.85
CA VAL A 97 -4.24 -2.40 6.31
C VAL A 97 -3.27 -3.33 5.57
N ASN A 98 -3.43 -3.51 4.27
CA ASN A 98 -2.52 -4.32 3.45
C ASN A 98 -2.51 -3.89 1.97
N SER A 99 -2.89 -2.65 1.67
CA SER A 99 -3.02 -2.17 0.28
C SER A 99 -1.73 -2.29 -0.51
N THR A 100 -1.80 -2.80 -1.74
CA THR A 100 -0.64 -2.82 -2.67
C THR A 100 -0.16 -1.41 -3.03
N ALA A 101 -0.97 -0.38 -2.79
CA ALA A 101 -0.58 1.02 -2.89
C ALA A 101 0.60 1.38 -1.96
N ALA A 102 0.82 0.62 -0.89
CA ALA A 102 2.00 0.73 -0.02
C ALA A 102 3.33 0.58 -0.76
N GLN A 103 3.37 -0.17 -1.87
CA GLN A 103 4.56 -0.28 -2.71
C GLN A 103 5.01 1.09 -3.24
N GLN A 104 4.06 2.01 -3.52
CA GLN A 104 4.37 3.38 -3.93
C GLN A 104 4.91 4.25 -2.77
N VAL A 105 4.54 3.94 -1.53
CA VAL A 105 5.04 4.58 -0.31
C VAL A 105 6.49 4.17 -0.09
N LEU A 106 6.75 2.86 -0.07
CA LEU A 106 8.08 2.29 0.15
C LEU A 106 9.06 2.69 -0.95
N HIS A 107 8.62 2.74 -2.21
CA HIS A 107 9.46 3.21 -3.32
C HIS A 107 9.92 4.67 -3.16
N ARG A 108 9.16 5.49 -2.43
CA ARG A 108 9.53 6.88 -2.10
C ARG A 108 10.36 7.01 -0.81
N GLY A 109 10.60 5.90 -0.11
CA GLY A 109 11.25 5.90 1.21
C GLY A 109 10.44 6.60 2.30
N ILE A 110 9.12 6.64 2.14
CA ILE A 110 8.21 7.21 3.15
C ILE A 110 8.01 6.13 4.24
N PRO A 111 8.12 6.48 5.54
CA PRO A 111 7.79 5.59 6.63
C PRO A 111 6.38 5.02 6.49
N LEU A 112 6.26 3.69 6.65
CA LEU A 112 5.01 2.96 6.47
C LEU A 112 4.70 2.13 7.72
N LYS A 113 3.44 2.20 8.17
CA LYS A 113 2.88 1.23 9.12
C LYS A 113 1.76 0.42 8.44
N VAL A 114 1.80 -0.89 8.66
CA VAL A 114 0.84 -1.86 8.12
C VAL A 114 0.12 -2.51 9.30
N PHE A 115 -1.19 -2.76 9.17
CA PHE A 115 -1.97 -3.38 10.24
C PHE A 115 -2.39 -4.82 9.94
N GLY A 116 -2.50 -5.19 8.66
CA GLY A 116 -2.83 -6.54 8.23
C GLY A 116 -1.61 -7.31 7.73
N ASP A 117 -1.86 -8.55 7.30
CA ASP A 117 -0.84 -9.36 6.68
C ASP A 117 -0.61 -8.87 5.25
N ALA A 118 0.65 -8.55 4.96
CA ALA A 118 1.07 -8.15 3.64
C ALA A 118 2.41 -8.78 3.30
N VAL A 119 2.57 -9.24 2.06
CA VAL A 119 3.81 -9.88 1.58
C VAL A 119 5.05 -8.97 1.72
N TYR A 120 4.85 -7.66 1.81
CA TYR A 120 5.88 -6.64 1.98
C TYR A 120 6.06 -6.20 3.44
N ALA A 121 5.37 -6.79 4.41
CA ALA A 121 5.52 -6.48 5.84
C ALA A 121 6.84 -7.05 6.37
N LYS A 122 7.96 -6.42 6.00
CA LYS A 122 9.31 -6.80 6.39
C LYS A 122 9.86 -5.79 7.41
N PRO A 123 10.52 -6.25 8.49
CA PRO A 123 10.96 -5.39 9.58
C PRO A 123 11.96 -4.31 9.16
N GLU A 124 12.69 -4.52 8.06
CA GLU A 124 13.68 -3.58 7.53
C GLU A 124 13.04 -2.29 6.98
N PHE A 125 11.78 -2.35 6.53
CA PHE A 125 11.14 -1.22 5.86
C PHE A 125 9.65 -1.01 6.20
N VAL A 126 9.10 -1.77 7.14
CA VAL A 126 7.77 -1.54 7.71
C VAL A 126 7.89 -1.37 9.21
N SER A 127 7.29 -0.30 9.73
CA SER A 127 7.37 0.06 11.15
C SER A 127 6.55 -0.89 12.02
N ASP A 128 7.17 -1.34 13.11
CA ASP A 128 6.56 -2.11 14.20
C ASP A 128 5.99 -1.21 15.33
N LEU A 129 6.46 0.04 15.43
CA LEU A 129 5.99 1.04 16.40
C LEU A 129 4.46 1.07 16.55
N SER A 130 3.99 1.31 17.78
CA SER A 130 2.58 1.64 18.02
C SER A 130 2.17 2.87 17.20
N ILE A 131 0.89 2.95 16.82
CA ILE A 131 0.41 3.96 15.86
C ILE A 131 0.66 5.40 16.32
N ASP A 132 0.56 5.67 17.62
CA ASP A 132 0.87 6.95 18.25
C ASP A 132 2.37 7.29 18.14
N LYS A 133 3.25 6.36 18.52
CA LYS A 133 4.70 6.53 18.39
C LYS A 133 5.13 6.68 16.94
N PHE A 134 4.51 5.93 16.04
CA PHE A 134 4.75 6.04 14.60
C PHE A 134 4.41 7.43 14.06
N PHE A 135 3.31 8.04 14.50
CA PHE A 135 2.98 9.41 14.09
C PHE A 135 3.87 10.47 14.73
N ALA A 136 4.31 10.25 15.97
CA ALA A 136 5.18 11.17 16.70
C ALA A 136 6.60 11.19 16.13
N GLN A 137 7.20 10.02 15.96
CA GLN A 137 8.61 9.84 15.62
C GLN A 137 8.81 8.64 14.68
N PRO A 138 8.41 8.75 13.41
CA PRO A 138 8.56 7.68 12.44
C PRO A 138 10.02 7.41 12.10
N ILE A 139 10.38 6.14 11.96
CA ILE A 139 11.69 5.70 11.48
C ILE A 139 11.63 5.54 9.95
N ARG A 140 12.69 6.00 9.26
CA ARG A 140 12.79 5.85 7.81
C ARG A 140 13.03 4.38 7.44
N PRO A 141 12.39 3.87 6.36
CA PRO A 141 12.60 2.51 5.91
C PRO A 141 14.01 2.33 5.32
N ASP A 142 14.56 1.11 5.42
CA ASP A 142 15.75 0.74 4.65
C ASP A 142 15.38 0.62 3.16
N ASN A 143 15.71 1.66 2.41
CA ASN A 143 15.47 1.73 0.98
C ASN A 143 16.28 0.72 0.16
N ARG A 144 17.41 0.22 0.68
CA ARG A 144 18.20 -0.83 0.00
C ARG A 144 17.48 -2.17 0.15
N ALA A 145 17.11 -2.54 1.38
CA ALA A 145 16.34 -3.75 1.64
C ALA A 145 15.02 -3.79 0.83
N PHE A 146 14.30 -2.66 0.74
CA PHE A 146 13.10 -2.58 -0.10
C PHE A 146 13.41 -2.79 -1.59
N LYS A 147 14.52 -2.25 -2.12
CA LYS A 147 14.91 -2.45 -3.52
C LYS A 147 15.25 -3.90 -3.81
N ASP A 148 15.94 -4.57 -2.88
CA ASP A 148 16.30 -5.99 -3.02
C ASP A 148 15.04 -6.86 -2.98
N TYR A 149 14.14 -6.61 -2.03
CA TYR A 149 12.82 -7.25 -1.98
C TYR A 149 12.03 -7.05 -3.29
N ARG A 150 11.96 -5.81 -3.79
CA ARG A 150 11.25 -5.50 -5.04
C ARG A 150 11.89 -6.21 -6.23
N ARG A 151 13.22 -6.26 -6.30
CA ARG A 151 13.95 -6.97 -7.35
C ARG A 151 13.64 -8.46 -7.32
N TYR A 152 13.71 -9.07 -6.14
CA TYR A 152 13.34 -10.47 -5.94
C TYR A 152 11.93 -10.76 -6.45
N LEU A 153 10.95 -9.92 -6.12
CA LEU A 153 9.58 -10.09 -6.62
C LEU A 153 9.49 -10.01 -8.15
N LEU A 154 10.21 -9.07 -8.77
CA LEU A 154 10.23 -8.92 -10.23
C LEU A 154 10.89 -10.10 -10.94
N GLU A 155 11.89 -10.71 -10.31
CA GLU A 155 12.62 -11.88 -10.84
C GLU A 155 11.89 -13.20 -10.58
N THR A 156 10.93 -13.25 -9.65
CA THR A 156 10.22 -14.48 -9.26
C THR A 156 8.73 -14.47 -9.60
N SER A 157 7.93 -13.60 -8.97
CA SER A 157 6.46 -13.72 -8.99
C SER A 157 5.74 -12.69 -9.87
N GLN A 158 6.37 -11.54 -10.15
CA GLN A 158 5.70 -10.47 -10.88
C GLN A 158 5.92 -10.61 -12.38
N VAL A 159 4.82 -10.79 -13.10
CA VAL A 159 4.81 -10.90 -14.57
C VAL A 159 4.20 -9.63 -15.17
N PRO A 160 4.89 -8.92 -16.08
CA PRO A 160 4.35 -7.76 -16.76
C PRO A 160 3.04 -8.07 -17.51
N GLY A 161 2.00 -7.28 -17.24
CA GLY A 161 0.72 -7.39 -17.93
C GLY A 161 -0.45 -6.99 -17.04
N GLY A 162 -1.66 -7.46 -17.37
CA GLY A 162 -2.84 -7.21 -16.54
C GLY A 162 -4.12 -7.80 -17.09
N PHE A 163 -5.07 -8.09 -16.21
CA PHE A 163 -6.31 -8.79 -16.54
C PHE A 163 -7.33 -7.92 -17.31
N TYR A 164 -7.40 -6.63 -16.98
CA TYR A 164 -8.53 -5.78 -17.38
C TYR A 164 -8.43 -5.18 -18.80
N SER A 165 -7.24 -5.07 -19.38
CA SER A 165 -7.06 -4.50 -20.71
C SER A 165 -6.60 -5.54 -21.72
N ALA A 166 -7.08 -5.44 -22.97
CA ALA A 166 -6.63 -6.33 -24.04
C ALA A 166 -5.10 -6.26 -24.24
N ARG A 167 -4.51 -5.06 -24.10
CA ARG A 167 -3.05 -4.86 -24.15
C ARG A 167 -2.34 -5.57 -23.00
N GLY A 168 -2.83 -5.41 -21.77
CA GLY A 168 -2.26 -6.06 -20.58
C GLY A 168 -2.34 -7.58 -20.66
N ARG A 169 -3.46 -8.14 -21.13
CA ARG A 169 -3.61 -9.58 -21.33
C ARG A 169 -2.65 -10.10 -22.39
N ARG A 170 -2.55 -9.42 -23.54
CA ARG A 170 -1.57 -9.80 -24.59
C ARG A 170 -0.13 -9.77 -24.09
N GLN A 171 0.24 -8.79 -23.28
CA GLN A 171 1.58 -8.73 -22.70
C GLN A 171 1.83 -9.90 -21.74
N LEU A 172 0.87 -10.20 -20.86
CA LEU A 172 0.96 -11.31 -19.90
C LEU A 172 1.09 -12.67 -20.62
N MET A 173 0.24 -12.92 -21.62
CA MET A 173 0.19 -14.20 -22.33
C MET A 173 1.48 -14.57 -23.05
N ARG A 174 2.32 -13.59 -23.41
CA ARG A 174 3.62 -13.82 -24.06
C ARG A 174 4.67 -14.48 -23.15
N GLN A 175 4.47 -14.44 -21.84
CA GLN A 175 5.44 -14.96 -20.87
C GLN A 175 4.82 -16.07 -20.03
N VAL A 176 3.55 -15.94 -19.66
CA VAL A 176 2.92 -16.87 -18.70
C VAL A 176 2.82 -18.29 -19.24
N VAL A 177 2.62 -18.48 -20.55
CA VAL A 177 2.52 -19.82 -21.16
C VAL A 177 3.85 -20.54 -21.06
N ASP A 178 4.93 -19.88 -21.49
CA ASP A 178 6.28 -20.45 -21.41
C ASP A 178 6.65 -20.73 -19.94
N MET A 179 6.33 -19.82 -19.01
CA MET A 179 6.55 -20.03 -17.57
C MET A 179 5.77 -21.21 -17.00
N MET A 180 4.56 -21.49 -17.48
CA MET A 180 3.75 -22.62 -17.03
C MET A 180 4.23 -23.97 -17.59
N LEU A 181 4.95 -23.95 -18.72
CA LEU A 181 5.46 -25.14 -19.40
C LEU A 181 6.94 -25.42 -19.08
N ASP A 182 7.66 -24.45 -18.52
CA ASP A 182 9.04 -24.62 -18.08
C ASP A 182 9.13 -25.67 -16.95
N ARG A 183 10.23 -26.43 -16.95
CA ARG A 183 10.52 -27.42 -15.92
C ARG A 183 10.99 -26.76 -14.63
N ASN A 184 11.65 -25.62 -14.75
CA ASN A 184 12.16 -24.85 -13.61
C ASN A 184 11.18 -23.73 -13.32
N ASP A 185 10.70 -23.65 -12.08
CA ASP A 185 9.84 -22.55 -11.70
C ASP A 185 10.67 -21.24 -11.58
N PRO A 186 10.02 -20.07 -11.45
CA PRO A 186 10.71 -18.80 -11.28
C PRO A 186 11.73 -18.70 -10.14
N TYR A 187 11.53 -19.45 -9.06
CA TYR A 187 12.42 -19.48 -7.91
C TYR A 187 13.63 -20.35 -8.20
N ASP A 188 13.45 -21.51 -8.86
CA ASP A 188 14.54 -22.36 -9.34
C ASP A 188 15.44 -21.62 -10.35
N ALA A 189 14.82 -20.88 -11.27
CA ALA A 189 15.53 -20.08 -12.26
C ALA A 189 16.37 -18.98 -11.60
N LEU A 190 15.86 -18.36 -10.51
CA LEU A 190 16.62 -17.37 -9.75
C LEU A 190 17.78 -18.01 -8.98
N ALA A 191 17.55 -19.15 -8.34
CA ALA A 191 18.58 -19.87 -7.59
C ALA A 191 19.73 -20.37 -8.49
N SER A 192 19.42 -20.77 -9.73
CA SER A 192 20.40 -21.26 -10.72
C SER A 192 21.06 -20.15 -11.54
N GLY A 193 20.63 -18.88 -11.40
CA GLY A 193 21.13 -17.76 -12.18
C GLY A 193 20.68 -17.75 -13.65
N GLN A 194 19.71 -18.57 -14.02
CA GLN A 194 19.19 -18.73 -15.38
C GLN A 194 17.93 -17.88 -15.64
N VAL A 195 17.75 -16.78 -14.91
CA VAL A 195 16.56 -15.93 -15.05
C VAL A 195 16.53 -15.29 -16.43
N ALA A 196 15.56 -15.69 -17.26
CA ALA A 196 15.30 -15.02 -18.54
C ALA A 196 15.01 -13.52 -18.29
N PRO A 197 15.53 -12.59 -19.11
CA PRO A 197 15.36 -11.16 -18.90
C PRO A 197 13.87 -10.77 -18.96
N ARG A 198 13.27 -10.55 -17.79
CA ARG A 198 11.89 -10.04 -17.63
C ARG A 198 11.85 -8.53 -17.83
N GLN A 199 12.31 -8.06 -18.99
CA GLN A 199 12.26 -6.63 -19.29
C GLN A 199 10.80 -6.17 -19.38
N GLN A 200 10.50 -5.02 -18.77
CA GLN A 200 9.31 -4.26 -19.14
C GLN A 200 9.47 -3.84 -20.61
N LEU A 201 8.85 -4.60 -21.51
CA LEU A 201 8.81 -4.25 -22.93
C LEU A 201 8.18 -2.88 -23.08
N ARG A 202 8.99 -1.85 -23.33
CA ARG A 202 8.51 -0.57 -23.83
C ARG A 202 8.03 -0.80 -25.25
N VAL A 203 6.73 -0.60 -25.48
CA VAL A 203 6.23 -0.46 -26.84
C VAL A 203 6.83 0.83 -27.37
N VAL A 204 7.70 0.73 -28.37
CA VAL A 204 8.06 1.86 -29.23
C VAL A 204 6.77 2.22 -29.96
N THR A 205 6.18 3.36 -29.62
CA THR A 205 5.13 4.02 -30.40
C THR A 205 5.75 4.91 -31.45
#